data_AF-A0A6T5LIT0-F1
#
_entry.id   AF-A0A6T5LIT0-F1
#
_cell.length_a   1.000
_cell.length_b   1.000
_cell.length_c   1.000
_cell.angle_alpha   90.00
_cell.angle_beta   90.00
_cell.angle_gamma   90.00
#
_symmetry.space_group_name_H-M   'P 1'
#
loop_
_entity.id
_entity.type
_entity.pdbx_description
1 polymer ?
#
loop_
_entity_poly.entity_id
_entity_poly.type
_entity_poly.pdbx_seq_one_letter_code
_entity_poly.pdbx_strand_id
1 'polypeptide(L)'
;MLSADDSGRCSKRSKDDKTWKPLSLLEDQNVFSSVLQFSGCCWKNLRATSKHFQSAVDSLLKLLVVRPGASKSTILLLLGHAPEISTLVLDGVDAVDNEVLMKVITKCYNLTYLSVAYCQNFDASVFRAKPDKLKVNIHGCWKLLSPHPTMSPLTVIENQLLAFKASAKGACEEGVEKVLAYMSPSRKSLLKGVFSPVLQSKFQPLSSYQSFCIRRLNLSSRLMPEAGVAFLVTVNSGERVQSFVWLLSIERSFSSLTGCWLTDLIHPVDQPADSL
;
A
#
# COMPACT_ATOMS: atom_id res chain seq x y z
N MET A 1 48.94 -67.80 -6.51
CA MET A 1 50.07 -66.84 -6.60
C MET A 1 49.50 -65.63 -7.33
N LEU A 2 49.28 -64.44 -6.78
CA LEU A 2 49.75 -63.74 -5.58
C LEU A 2 48.57 -63.00 -4.90
N SER A 3 48.75 -62.75 -3.62
CA SER A 3 47.88 -62.02 -2.67
C SER A 3 48.10 -60.50 -2.76
N ALA A 4 47.06 -59.71 -2.46
CA ALA A 4 47.11 -58.61 -1.47
C ALA A 4 45.72 -57.95 -1.24
N ASP A 5 45.44 -57.71 0.03
CA ASP A 5 44.29 -57.04 0.67
C ASP A 5 44.03 -55.59 0.18
N ASP A 6 42.81 -55.05 0.36
CA ASP A 6 42.42 -54.36 1.60
C ASP A 6 41.09 -53.56 1.49
N SER A 7 40.35 -53.61 2.60
CA SER A 7 39.36 -52.68 3.18
C SER A 7 38.25 -52.01 2.35
N GLY A 8 37.01 -52.20 2.84
CA GLY A 8 35.79 -51.63 2.28
C GLY A 8 35.36 -50.26 2.81
N ARG A 9 34.23 -49.77 2.28
CA ARG A 9 33.21 -48.94 2.97
C ARG A 9 31.97 -48.77 2.08
N CYS A 10 30.87 -49.42 2.47
CA CYS A 10 29.53 -49.09 2.00
C CYS A 10 29.05 -47.82 2.71
N SER A 11 28.80 -46.75 1.95
CA SER A 11 28.22 -45.51 2.44
C SER A 11 26.73 -45.68 2.73
N LYS A 12 26.35 -45.49 4.01
CA LYS A 12 24.96 -45.39 4.45
C LYS A 12 24.37 -44.07 3.94
N ARG A 13 23.31 -44.12 3.15
CA ARG A 13 22.41 -42.99 2.90
C ARG A 13 21.77 -42.58 4.23
N SER A 14 22.13 -41.39 4.73
CA SER A 14 21.40 -40.70 5.80
C SER A 14 19.99 -40.39 5.31
N LYS A 15 18.99 -40.97 5.98
CA LYS A 15 17.61 -40.46 5.96
C LYS A 15 17.54 -39.31 6.94
N ASP A 16 17.84 -38.10 6.47
CA ASP A 16 17.45 -36.88 7.17
C ASP A 16 15.99 -36.57 6.83
N ASP A 17 15.10 -37.38 7.39
CA ASP A 17 13.68 -37.12 7.48
C ASP A 17 13.50 -36.07 8.60
N LYS A 18 13.64 -34.79 8.22
CA LYS A 18 13.32 -33.66 9.09
C LYS A 18 11.81 -33.63 9.28
N THR A 19 11.37 -34.45 10.23
CA THR A 19 10.05 -34.38 10.84
C THR A 19 9.79 -32.94 11.27
N TRP A 20 8.89 -32.30 10.53
CA TRP A 20 8.27 -31.03 10.85
C TRP A 20 7.73 -31.11 12.28
N LYS A 21 8.18 -30.22 13.18
CA LYS A 21 7.52 -29.95 14.47
C LYS A 21 6.76 -28.63 14.33
N PRO A 22 5.44 -28.64 14.08
CA PRO A 22 4.65 -27.42 13.88
C PRO A 22 4.41 -26.61 15.17
N LEU A 23 4.92 -27.07 16.33
CA LEU A 23 4.37 -26.70 17.63
C LEU A 23 5.13 -25.61 18.40
N SER A 24 6.38 -25.27 18.06
CA SER A 24 7.16 -24.32 18.90
C SER A 24 6.85 -22.84 18.69
N LEU A 25 6.09 -22.47 17.65
CA LEU A 25 5.71 -21.07 17.37
C LEU A 25 4.25 -20.74 17.72
N LEU A 26 3.40 -21.76 17.86
CA LEU A 26 2.07 -21.60 18.47
C LEU A 26 2.16 -21.28 19.97
N GLU A 27 3.30 -21.57 20.60
CA GLU A 27 3.59 -21.20 21.98
C GLU A 27 3.95 -19.71 22.12
N ASP A 28 4.46 -19.07 21.06
CA ASP A 28 4.86 -17.66 21.08
C ASP A 28 3.67 -16.74 20.75
N GLN A 29 2.67 -16.80 21.64
CA GLN A 29 1.38 -16.10 21.55
C GLN A 29 1.52 -14.60 21.26
N ASN A 30 2.63 -14.01 21.71
CA ASN A 30 2.95 -12.60 21.54
C ASN A 30 3.12 -12.20 20.07
N VAL A 31 3.63 -13.10 19.23
CA VAL A 31 3.86 -12.84 17.80
C VAL A 31 2.53 -12.79 17.05
N PHE A 32 1.65 -13.77 17.27
CA PHE A 32 0.35 -13.79 16.59
C PHE A 32 -0.58 -12.68 17.07
N SER A 33 -0.59 -12.37 18.37
CA SER A 33 -1.42 -11.30 18.92
C SER A 33 -0.95 -9.90 18.53
N SER A 34 0.34 -9.70 18.26
CA SER A 34 0.90 -8.42 17.82
C SER A 34 0.68 -8.17 16.32
N VAL A 35 0.68 -9.23 15.51
CA VAL A 35 0.58 -9.12 14.05
C VAL A 35 -0.85 -9.20 13.53
N LEU A 36 -1.71 -10.05 14.09
CA LEU A 36 -2.98 -10.37 13.46
C LEU A 36 -4.15 -9.56 13.99
N GLN A 37 -4.90 -8.96 13.07
CA GLN A 37 -6.13 -8.24 13.37
C GLN A 37 -7.32 -9.21 13.57
N PHE A 38 -7.23 -10.03 14.61
CA PHE A 38 -8.42 -10.72 15.14
C PHE A 38 -9.07 -9.88 16.22
N SER A 39 -10.40 -9.92 16.30
CA SER A 39 -11.10 -9.53 17.52
C SER A 39 -10.66 -10.47 18.64
N GLY A 40 -10.31 -9.92 19.81
CA GLY A 40 -9.73 -10.70 20.93
C GLY A 40 -10.61 -11.85 21.43
N CYS A 41 -11.91 -11.84 21.09
CA CYS A 41 -12.86 -12.91 21.37
C CYS A 41 -12.68 -14.16 20.49
N CYS A 42 -12.18 -14.03 19.25
CA CYS A 42 -11.98 -15.17 18.36
C CYS A 42 -10.89 -16.13 18.87
N TRP A 43 -9.78 -15.60 19.38
CA TRP A 43 -8.66 -16.43 19.88
C TRP A 43 -9.01 -17.28 21.10
N LYS A 44 -9.80 -16.71 22.04
CA LYS A 44 -10.22 -17.42 23.24
C LYS A 44 -11.17 -18.57 22.93
N ASN A 45 -12.09 -18.36 21.98
CA ASN A 45 -13.04 -19.39 21.56
C ASN A 45 -12.38 -20.48 20.71
N LEU A 46 -11.43 -20.12 19.83
CA LEU A 46 -10.66 -21.08 19.03
C LEU A 46 -9.85 -22.04 19.91
N ARG A 47 -9.27 -21.55 21.02
CA ARG A 47 -8.45 -22.36 21.94
C ARG A 47 -9.23 -23.47 22.65
N ALA A 48 -10.55 -23.33 22.81
CA ALA A 48 -11.37 -24.28 23.59
C ALA A 48 -11.66 -25.61 22.85
N THR A 49 -11.43 -25.71 21.54
CA THR A 49 -11.84 -26.87 20.73
C THR A 49 -10.66 -27.58 20.08
N SER A 50 -9.91 -28.41 20.82
CA SER A 50 -8.55 -28.84 20.41
C SER A 50 -8.44 -29.77 19.18
N LYS A 51 -9.50 -30.45 18.73
CA LYS A 51 -9.47 -31.27 17.49
C LYS A 51 -9.98 -30.53 16.24
N HIS A 52 -10.90 -29.57 16.41
CA HIS A 52 -11.33 -28.68 15.33
C HIS A 52 -10.38 -27.49 15.15
N PHE A 53 -9.49 -27.27 16.13
CA PHE A 53 -8.50 -26.20 16.12
C PHE A 53 -7.57 -26.29 14.92
N GLN A 54 -7.06 -27.48 14.56
CA GLN A 54 -6.12 -27.58 13.44
C GLN A 54 -6.80 -27.19 12.12
N SER A 55 -7.98 -27.74 11.81
CA SER A 55 -8.71 -27.39 10.58
C SER A 55 -9.18 -25.93 10.54
N ALA A 56 -9.57 -25.37 11.70
CA ALA A 56 -9.92 -23.96 11.82
C ALA A 56 -8.68 -23.06 11.66
N VAL A 57 -7.54 -23.43 12.25
CA VAL A 57 -6.25 -22.73 12.08
C VAL A 57 -5.81 -22.82 10.62
N ASP A 58 -5.86 -23.98 9.98
CA ASP A 58 -5.52 -24.15 8.56
C ASP A 58 -6.44 -23.29 7.66
N SER A 59 -7.72 -23.15 8.02
CA SER A 59 -8.67 -22.28 7.31
C SER A 59 -8.42 -20.80 7.59
N LEU A 60 -8.02 -20.43 8.81
CA LEU A 60 -7.65 -19.06 9.17
C LEU A 60 -6.31 -18.66 8.55
N LEU A 61 -5.37 -19.59 8.38
CA LEU A 61 -4.10 -19.34 7.70
C LEU A 61 -4.29 -19.05 6.21
N LYS A 62 -5.45 -19.37 5.61
CA LYS A 62 -5.77 -18.97 4.23
C LYS A 62 -6.01 -17.46 4.09
N LEU A 63 -6.43 -16.78 5.14
CA LEU A 63 -6.67 -15.33 5.18
C LEU A 63 -5.88 -14.69 6.30
N LEU A 64 -4.87 -13.93 5.94
CA LEU A 64 -4.03 -13.25 6.89
C LEU A 64 -4.16 -11.73 6.77
N VAL A 65 -4.49 -11.07 7.88
CA VAL A 65 -4.55 -9.60 7.98
C VAL A 65 -3.52 -9.12 8.98
N VAL A 66 -2.51 -8.41 8.48
CA VAL A 66 -1.43 -7.85 9.28
C VAL A 66 -1.82 -6.44 9.74
N ARG A 67 -1.67 -6.19 11.04
CA ARG A 67 -1.98 -4.90 11.66
C ARG A 67 -0.99 -3.82 11.24
N PRO A 68 -1.46 -2.57 11.06
CA PRO A 68 -0.57 -1.41 11.01
C PRO A 68 0.35 -1.38 12.24
N GLY A 69 1.63 -1.07 12.03
CA GLY A 69 2.66 -1.07 13.08
C GLY A 69 3.35 -2.41 13.33
N ALA A 70 2.95 -3.49 12.65
CA ALA A 70 3.72 -4.74 12.67
C ALA A 70 5.15 -4.51 12.15
N SER A 71 6.15 -5.04 12.86
CA SER A 71 7.54 -4.86 12.47
C SER A 71 7.92 -5.77 11.28
N LYS A 72 8.89 -5.33 10.49
CA LYS A 72 9.39 -6.08 9.32
C LYS A 72 9.84 -7.50 9.70
N SER A 73 10.58 -7.66 10.78
CA SER A 73 11.06 -8.97 11.24
C SER A 73 9.90 -9.89 11.61
N THR A 74 8.86 -9.36 12.25
CA THR A 74 7.67 -10.13 12.61
C THR A 74 6.90 -10.60 11.37
N ILE A 75 6.76 -9.74 10.37
CA ILE A 75 6.11 -10.09 9.09
C ILE A 75 6.92 -11.19 8.38
N LEU A 76 8.24 -11.00 8.23
CA LEU A 76 9.11 -11.98 7.57
C LEU A 76 9.12 -13.33 8.29
N LEU A 77 9.14 -13.32 9.62
CA LEU A 77 9.04 -14.54 10.43
C LEU A 77 7.73 -15.27 10.13
N LEU A 78 6.61 -14.54 10.13
CA LEU A 78 5.30 -15.10 9.85
C LEU A 78 5.21 -15.69 8.43
N LEU A 79 5.75 -15.02 7.41
CA LEU A 79 5.77 -15.51 6.03
C LEU A 79 6.61 -16.78 5.87
N GLY A 80 7.60 -16.98 6.74
CA GLY A 80 8.38 -18.21 6.80
C GLY A 80 7.59 -19.44 7.26
N HIS A 81 6.49 -19.22 8.00
CA HIS A 81 5.72 -20.29 8.64
C HIS A 81 4.33 -20.51 8.04
N ALA A 82 3.89 -19.65 7.10
CA ALA A 82 2.56 -19.70 6.52
C ALA A 82 2.61 -19.72 4.97
N PRO A 83 3.18 -20.77 4.34
CA PRO A 83 3.25 -20.86 2.88
C PRO A 83 1.89 -21.07 2.20
N GLU A 84 0.88 -21.54 2.95
CA GLU A 84 -0.45 -21.89 2.44
C GLU A 84 -1.42 -20.69 2.35
N ILE A 85 -0.98 -19.48 2.71
CA ILE A 85 -1.83 -18.28 2.64
C ILE A 85 -2.34 -18.08 1.21
N SER A 86 -3.67 -17.98 1.07
CA SER A 86 -4.31 -17.64 -0.21
C SER A 86 -4.64 -16.15 -0.32
N THR A 87 -4.85 -15.47 0.81
CA THR A 87 -5.23 -14.06 0.89
C THR A 87 -4.41 -13.39 1.97
N LEU A 88 -3.63 -12.38 1.59
CA LEU A 88 -2.78 -11.60 2.50
C LEU A 88 -3.14 -10.12 2.40
N VAL A 89 -3.42 -9.49 3.53
CA VAL A 89 -3.72 -8.07 3.65
C VAL A 89 -2.65 -7.42 4.53
N LEU A 90 -1.92 -6.48 3.94
CA LEU A 90 -0.83 -5.73 4.56
C LEU A 90 -1.13 -4.22 4.55
N ASP A 91 -2.40 -3.83 4.53
CA ASP A 91 -2.80 -2.45 4.27
C ASP A 91 -2.26 -1.48 5.34
N GLY A 92 -1.66 -0.38 4.89
CA GLY A 92 -1.11 0.69 5.74
C GLY A 92 0.06 0.27 6.63
N VAL A 93 0.70 -0.87 6.36
CA VAL A 93 1.83 -1.36 7.15
C VAL A 93 3.13 -0.71 6.66
N ASP A 94 3.62 0.28 7.41
CA ASP A 94 4.84 1.03 7.09
C ASP A 94 6.09 0.14 6.91
N ALA A 95 6.15 -1.01 7.57
CA ALA A 95 7.26 -1.95 7.45
C ALA A 95 7.31 -2.73 6.12
N VAL A 96 6.29 -2.58 5.25
CA VAL A 96 6.22 -3.26 3.96
C VAL A 96 7.08 -2.53 2.94
N ASP A 97 8.21 -3.14 2.62
CA ASP A 97 9.14 -2.70 1.59
C ASP A 97 9.33 -3.76 0.48
N ASN A 98 10.25 -3.48 -0.45
CA ASN A 98 10.57 -4.39 -1.54
C ASN A 98 10.97 -5.79 -1.04
N GLU A 99 11.70 -5.91 0.06
CA GLU A 99 12.15 -7.21 0.59
C GLU A 99 10.97 -8.02 1.12
N VAL A 100 10.08 -7.38 1.89
CA VAL A 100 8.86 -8.03 2.41
C VAL A 100 8.02 -8.55 1.26
N LEU A 101 7.75 -7.73 0.24
CA LEU A 101 6.91 -8.13 -0.89
C LEU A 101 7.55 -9.21 -1.75
N MET A 102 8.86 -9.14 -1.99
CA MET A 102 9.57 -10.21 -2.68
C MET A 102 9.50 -11.52 -1.90
N LYS A 103 9.55 -11.47 -0.56
CA LYS A 103 9.36 -12.67 0.28
C LYS A 103 7.95 -13.23 0.15
N VAL A 104 6.92 -12.38 0.19
CA VAL A 104 5.52 -12.79 -0.04
C VAL A 104 5.39 -13.53 -1.38
N ILE A 105 5.87 -12.91 -2.46
CA ILE A 105 5.74 -13.45 -3.82
C ILE A 105 6.48 -14.79 -3.97
N THR A 106 7.65 -14.93 -3.33
CA THR A 106 8.50 -16.13 -3.48
C THR A 106 8.17 -17.27 -2.51
N LYS A 107 7.52 -16.99 -1.37
CA LYS A 107 7.24 -17.99 -0.33
C LYS A 107 5.78 -18.42 -0.24
N CYS A 108 4.83 -17.54 -0.59
CA CYS A 108 3.40 -17.83 -0.54
C CYS A 108 2.89 -18.30 -1.91
N TYR A 109 3.25 -19.53 -2.32
CA TYR A 109 2.94 -20.06 -3.65
C TYR A 109 1.43 -20.28 -3.91
N ASN A 110 0.63 -20.36 -2.83
CA ASN A 110 -0.83 -20.47 -2.89
C ASN A 110 -1.55 -19.11 -2.89
N LEU A 111 -0.81 -18.00 -2.82
CA LEU A 111 -1.39 -16.67 -2.76
C LEU A 111 -2.12 -16.33 -4.06
N THR A 112 -3.41 -15.99 -3.94
CA THR A 112 -4.27 -15.56 -5.05
C THR A 112 -4.67 -14.10 -4.92
N TYR A 113 -4.63 -13.55 -3.70
CA TYR A 113 -4.92 -12.15 -3.42
C TYR A 113 -3.91 -11.55 -2.44
N LEU A 114 -3.36 -10.40 -2.81
CA LEU A 114 -2.50 -9.58 -1.97
C LEU A 114 -3.05 -8.16 -1.93
N SER A 115 -3.33 -7.64 -0.74
CA SER A 115 -3.59 -6.22 -0.55
C SER A 115 -2.42 -5.56 0.16
N VAL A 116 -1.93 -4.48 -0.42
CA VAL A 116 -0.86 -3.62 0.11
C VAL A 116 -1.32 -2.17 0.11
N ALA A 117 -2.63 -1.96 0.25
CA ALA A 117 -3.22 -0.65 0.09
C ALA A 117 -2.59 0.35 1.07
N TYR A 118 -2.33 1.58 0.62
CA TYR A 118 -1.69 2.65 1.38
C TYR A 118 -0.26 2.38 1.87
N CYS A 119 0.37 1.25 1.52
CA CYS A 119 1.79 1.03 1.76
C CYS A 119 2.63 1.88 0.79
N GLN A 120 3.76 2.42 1.28
CA GLN A 120 4.50 3.48 0.55
C GLN A 120 5.98 3.17 0.32
N ASN A 121 6.53 2.12 0.92
CA ASN A 121 7.98 1.89 0.99
C ASN A 121 8.50 0.88 -0.06
N PHE A 122 7.83 0.80 -1.20
CA PHE A 122 8.17 -0.12 -2.28
C PHE A 122 7.87 0.50 -3.66
N ASP A 123 8.43 -0.12 -4.70
CA ASP A 123 8.29 0.32 -6.09
C ASP A 123 7.72 -0.79 -7.00
N ALA A 124 7.46 -0.45 -8.26
CA ALA A 124 6.78 -1.35 -9.20
C ALA A 124 7.61 -2.57 -9.60
N SER A 125 8.92 -2.59 -9.35
CA SER A 125 9.81 -3.68 -9.73
C SER A 125 9.43 -5.00 -9.04
N VAL A 126 8.90 -4.95 -7.83
CA VAL A 126 8.51 -6.14 -7.03
C VAL A 126 7.45 -6.98 -7.74
N PHE A 127 6.61 -6.37 -8.57
CA PHE A 127 5.51 -7.06 -9.24
C PHE A 127 5.87 -7.58 -10.63
N ARG A 128 7.08 -7.33 -11.13
CA ARG A 128 7.52 -7.84 -12.45
C ARG A 128 7.54 -9.36 -12.51
N ALA A 129 7.83 -10.02 -11.38
CA ALA A 129 7.91 -11.47 -11.27
C ALA A 129 6.68 -12.09 -10.59
N LYS A 130 5.57 -11.35 -10.45
CA LYS A 130 4.39 -11.87 -9.77
C LYS A 130 3.71 -12.97 -10.62
N PRO A 131 3.13 -14.02 -10.01
CA PRO A 131 2.30 -14.97 -10.73
C PRO A 131 1.08 -14.31 -11.39
N ASP A 132 0.67 -14.78 -12.57
CA ASP A 132 -0.49 -14.24 -13.30
C ASP A 132 -1.79 -14.35 -12.49
N LYS A 133 -1.95 -15.45 -11.74
CA LYS A 133 -3.11 -15.69 -10.88
C LYS A 133 -3.22 -14.71 -9.70
N LEU A 134 -2.13 -14.01 -9.34
CA LEU A 134 -2.10 -13.14 -8.18
C LEU A 134 -2.75 -11.79 -8.50
N LYS A 135 -3.89 -11.55 -7.86
CA LYS A 135 -4.55 -10.24 -7.82
C LYS A 135 -3.90 -9.38 -6.75
N VAL A 136 -3.52 -8.16 -7.12
CA VAL A 136 -2.89 -7.22 -6.19
C VAL A 136 -3.76 -5.98 -6.06
N ASN A 137 -4.15 -5.65 -4.83
CA ASN A 137 -4.75 -4.36 -4.51
C ASN A 137 -3.65 -3.39 -4.08
N ILE A 138 -3.49 -2.32 -4.88
CA ILE A 138 -2.50 -1.26 -4.69
C ILE A 138 -3.15 0.11 -4.46
N HIS A 139 -4.40 0.12 -3.98
CA HIS A 139 -5.12 1.36 -3.69
C HIS A 139 -4.32 2.24 -2.72
N GLY A 140 -4.16 3.54 -3.00
CA GLY A 140 -3.35 4.44 -2.18
C GLY A 140 -1.83 4.22 -2.23
N CYS A 141 -1.31 3.27 -3.03
CA CYS A 141 0.13 3.11 -3.27
C CYS A 141 0.62 4.15 -4.29
N TRP A 142 0.63 5.42 -3.89
CA TRP A 142 0.85 6.56 -4.78
C TRP A 142 2.09 6.44 -5.67
N LYS A 143 3.17 5.80 -5.21
CA LYS A 143 4.39 5.56 -6.02
C LYS A 143 4.11 4.78 -7.30
N LEU A 144 3.22 3.79 -7.22
CA LEU A 144 2.93 2.86 -8.31
C LEU A 144 1.91 3.39 -9.33
N LEU A 145 1.11 4.36 -8.92
CA LEU A 145 -0.05 4.79 -9.69
C LEU A 145 0.32 5.97 -10.58
N SER A 146 0.17 5.83 -11.89
CA SER A 146 0.32 6.94 -12.85
C SER A 146 -1.07 7.36 -13.34
N PRO A 147 -1.22 8.58 -13.90
CA PRO A 147 -2.48 8.97 -14.54
C PRO A 147 -2.93 7.91 -15.53
N HIS A 148 -4.19 7.49 -15.43
CA HIS A 148 -4.78 6.48 -16.31
C HIS A 148 -6.26 6.79 -16.53
N PRO A 149 -6.83 6.53 -17.72
CA PRO A 149 -8.22 6.89 -18.03
C PRO A 149 -9.28 6.23 -17.14
N THR A 150 -8.96 5.10 -16.53
CA THR A 150 -9.88 4.38 -15.62
C THR A 150 -9.88 4.92 -14.19
N MET A 151 -8.98 5.85 -13.85
CA MET A 151 -8.95 6.45 -12.51
C MET A 151 -10.10 7.42 -12.34
N SER A 152 -10.73 7.40 -11.16
CA SER A 152 -11.72 8.41 -10.81
C SER A 152 -11.04 9.73 -10.41
N PRO A 153 -11.72 10.89 -10.50
CA PRO A 153 -11.21 12.15 -9.97
C PRO A 153 -10.85 12.07 -8.48
N LEU A 154 -11.64 11.31 -7.71
CA LEU A 154 -11.41 11.11 -6.27
C LEU A 154 -10.07 10.42 -6.03
N THR A 155 -9.77 9.37 -6.81
CA THR A 155 -8.50 8.63 -6.72
C THR A 155 -7.31 9.49 -7.11
N VAL A 156 -7.48 10.41 -8.08
CA VAL A 156 -6.42 11.38 -8.45
C VAL A 156 -6.10 12.30 -7.28
N ILE A 157 -7.12 12.90 -6.65
CA ILE A 157 -6.94 13.78 -5.49
C ILE A 157 -6.28 13.03 -4.34
N GLU A 158 -6.78 11.85 -4.01
CA GLU A 158 -6.24 11.01 -2.94
C GLU A 158 -4.75 10.68 -3.17
N ASN A 159 -4.37 10.28 -4.37
CA ASN A 159 -2.96 10.01 -4.70
C ASN A 159 -2.08 11.25 -4.58
N GLN A 160 -2.56 12.42 -5.00
CA GLN A 160 -1.83 13.68 -4.81
C GLN A 160 -1.67 14.03 -3.34
N LEU A 161 -2.71 13.85 -2.51
CA LEU A 161 -2.64 14.07 -1.06
C LEU A 161 -1.62 13.14 -0.41
N LEU A 162 -1.59 11.86 -0.78
CA LEU A 162 -0.63 10.90 -0.25
C LEU A 162 0.80 11.26 -0.67
N ALA A 163 0.99 11.69 -1.92
CA ALA A 163 2.27 12.17 -2.42
C ALA A 163 2.74 13.45 -1.69
N PHE A 164 1.83 14.41 -1.42
CA PHE A 164 2.14 15.61 -0.63
C PHE A 164 2.65 15.28 0.77
N LYS A 165 1.98 14.33 1.44
CA LYS A 165 2.37 13.86 2.77
C LYS A 165 3.73 13.18 2.76
N ALA A 166 4.04 12.42 1.71
CA ALA A 166 5.33 11.77 1.57
C ALA A 166 6.48 12.77 1.33
N SER A 167 6.26 13.82 0.53
CA SER A 167 7.26 14.88 0.30
C SER A 167 7.69 15.60 1.58
N ALA A 168 6.82 15.65 2.60
CA ALA A 168 7.09 16.31 3.87
C ALA A 168 8.10 15.58 4.76
N LYS A 169 8.12 14.23 4.72
CA LYS A 169 8.91 13.39 5.62
C LYS A 169 10.42 13.41 5.33
N GLY A 170 10.88 14.19 4.37
CA GLY A 170 12.31 14.31 4.04
C GLY A 170 12.62 15.02 2.72
N ALA A 171 11.78 15.97 2.29
CA ALA A 171 11.92 16.68 1.02
C ALA A 171 12.11 15.74 -0.19
N CYS A 172 11.37 14.63 -0.22
CA CYS A 172 11.48 13.66 -1.30
C CYS A 172 10.92 14.27 -2.59
N GLU A 173 11.82 14.59 -3.54
CA GLU A 173 11.50 15.09 -4.88
C GLU A 173 10.48 14.17 -5.58
N GLU A 174 10.53 12.86 -5.29
CA GLU A 174 9.61 11.85 -5.85
C GLU A 174 8.13 12.19 -5.61
N GLY A 175 7.76 12.64 -4.40
CA GLY A 175 6.38 13.00 -4.11
C GLY A 175 5.94 14.27 -4.86
N VAL A 176 6.85 15.22 -5.04
CA VAL A 176 6.62 16.46 -5.80
C VAL A 176 6.43 16.14 -7.28
N GLU A 177 7.32 15.32 -7.85
CA GLU A 177 7.20 14.81 -9.21
C GLU A 177 5.89 14.05 -9.42
N LYS A 178 5.47 13.25 -8.43
CA LYS A 178 4.22 12.52 -8.50
C LYS A 178 3.02 13.45 -8.57
N VAL A 179 2.97 14.48 -7.72
CA VAL A 179 1.90 15.47 -7.77
C VAL A 179 1.87 16.13 -9.15
N LEU A 180 3.03 16.51 -9.68
CA LEU A 180 3.17 17.11 -11.01
C LEU A 180 2.79 16.16 -12.15
N ALA A 181 2.90 14.84 -11.96
CA ALA A 181 2.45 13.86 -12.94
C ALA A 181 0.92 13.89 -13.12
N TYR A 182 0.18 14.25 -12.07
CA TYR A 182 -1.28 14.41 -12.11
C TYR A 182 -1.74 15.84 -12.44
N MET A 183 -0.84 16.78 -12.73
CA MET A 183 -1.20 18.14 -13.15
C MET A 183 -1.41 18.21 -14.65
N SER A 184 -2.34 19.04 -15.11
CA SER A 184 -2.52 19.27 -16.55
C SER A 184 -1.26 19.92 -17.16
N PRO A 185 -0.96 19.70 -18.46
CA PRO A 185 0.23 20.26 -19.09
C PRO A 185 0.36 21.77 -18.93
N SER A 186 -0.75 22.49 -19.08
CA SER A 186 -0.85 23.94 -18.89
C SER A 186 -0.47 24.37 -17.48
N ARG A 187 -0.82 23.57 -16.45
CA ARG A 187 -0.47 23.89 -15.06
C ARG A 187 0.96 23.49 -14.74
N LYS A 188 1.41 22.35 -15.26
CA LYS A 188 2.77 21.83 -15.04
C LYS A 188 3.85 22.79 -15.54
N SER A 189 3.64 23.44 -16.69
CA SER A 189 4.57 24.44 -17.23
C SER A 189 4.72 25.65 -16.31
N LEU A 190 3.62 26.12 -15.70
CA LEU A 190 3.61 27.24 -14.76
C LEU A 190 4.33 26.95 -13.44
N LEU A 191 4.35 25.68 -13.02
CA LEU A 191 4.90 25.28 -11.72
C LEU A 191 6.36 24.81 -11.83
N LYS A 192 6.87 24.52 -13.03
CA LYS A 192 8.24 24.02 -13.22
C LYS A 192 9.26 25.00 -12.64
N GLY A 193 10.05 24.56 -11.65
CA GLY A 193 11.09 25.34 -10.99
C GLY A 193 10.63 26.20 -9.79
N VAL A 194 9.32 26.44 -9.64
CA VAL A 194 8.77 27.25 -8.53
C VAL A 194 7.92 26.40 -7.58
N PHE A 195 7.64 25.15 -7.95
CA PHE A 195 6.73 24.31 -7.20
C PHE A 195 7.23 23.99 -5.80
N SER A 196 8.51 23.65 -5.60
CA SER A 196 9.02 23.28 -4.27
C SER A 196 8.87 24.42 -3.23
N PRO A 197 9.26 25.68 -3.51
CA PRO A 197 9.00 26.80 -2.59
C PRO A 197 7.50 27.10 -2.37
N VAL A 198 6.68 26.97 -3.41
CA VAL A 198 5.23 27.19 -3.31
C VAL A 198 4.57 26.11 -2.46
N LEU A 199 5.02 24.86 -2.58
CA LEU A 199 4.57 23.76 -1.73
C LEU A 199 4.88 24.01 -0.26
N GLN A 200 6.10 24.44 0.03
CA GLN A 200 6.53 24.71 1.40
C GLN A 200 5.74 25.85 2.05
N SER A 201 5.37 26.88 1.29
CA SER A 201 4.68 28.06 1.84
C SER A 201 3.15 27.91 1.85
N LYS A 202 2.54 27.59 0.70
CA LYS A 202 1.07 27.59 0.55
C LYS A 202 0.42 26.25 0.83
N PHE A 203 1.16 25.16 0.71
CA PHE A 203 0.63 23.80 0.81
C PHE A 203 1.19 23.02 1.99
N GLN A 204 1.84 23.69 2.94
CA GLN A 204 2.33 23.10 4.19
C GLN A 204 1.27 22.26 4.93
N PRO A 205 -0.04 22.63 4.98
CA PRO A 205 -1.06 21.78 5.60
C PRO A 205 -1.24 20.43 4.90
N LEU A 206 -1.05 20.36 3.57
CA LEU A 206 -1.14 19.12 2.79
C LEU A 206 0.05 18.18 3.06
N SER A 207 1.13 18.71 3.62
CA SER A 207 2.33 17.95 3.96
C SER A 207 2.27 17.31 5.35
N SER A 208 1.40 17.81 6.25
CA SER A 208 1.39 17.41 7.67
C SER A 208 0.03 16.94 8.18
N TYR A 209 -0.93 16.63 7.29
CA TYR A 209 -2.27 16.22 7.72
C TYR A 209 -2.28 14.84 8.40
N GLN A 210 -3.13 14.73 9.42
CA GLN A 210 -3.47 13.49 10.10
C GLN A 210 -4.65 12.79 9.41
N SER A 211 -5.65 13.58 9.00
CA SER A 211 -6.84 13.11 8.28
C SER A 211 -7.27 14.11 7.21
N PHE A 212 -8.09 13.66 6.26
CA PHE A 212 -8.68 14.51 5.23
C PHE A 212 -10.09 14.05 4.87
N CYS A 213 -10.87 14.96 4.30
CA CYS A 213 -12.19 14.71 3.74
C CYS A 213 -12.24 15.31 2.33
N ILE A 214 -12.89 14.62 1.40
CA ILE A 214 -13.07 15.08 0.01
C ILE A 214 -14.57 15.13 -0.28
N ARG A 215 -15.08 16.32 -0.58
CA ARG A 215 -16.48 16.58 -0.92
C ARG A 215 -16.58 17.10 -2.35
N ARG A 216 -17.40 16.47 -3.19
CA ARG A 216 -17.67 17.00 -4.54
C ARG A 216 -18.48 18.28 -4.44
N LEU A 217 -18.09 19.32 -5.17
CA LEU A 217 -18.83 20.57 -5.27
C LEU A 217 -19.77 20.53 -6.47
N ASN A 218 -21.03 20.93 -6.25
CA ASN A 218 -22.02 21.07 -7.31
C ASN A 218 -21.96 22.49 -7.86
N LEU A 219 -21.03 22.72 -8.79
CA LEU A 219 -20.93 24.02 -9.47
C LEU A 219 -21.90 24.06 -10.65
N SER A 220 -22.56 25.21 -10.84
CA SER A 220 -23.37 25.44 -12.03
C SER A 220 -22.52 25.33 -13.29
N SER A 221 -23.05 24.73 -14.35
CA SER A 221 -22.37 24.53 -15.64
C SER A 221 -21.78 25.80 -16.26
N ARG A 222 -22.23 26.99 -15.84
CA ARG A 222 -21.69 28.28 -16.29
C ARG A 222 -20.27 28.57 -15.80
N LEU A 223 -19.83 27.93 -14.72
CA LEU A 223 -18.55 28.22 -14.06
C LEU A 223 -17.45 27.22 -14.39
N MET A 224 -17.78 26.14 -15.10
CA MET A 224 -16.83 25.08 -15.43
C MET A 224 -16.80 24.85 -16.94
N PRO A 225 -15.61 24.77 -17.57
CA PRO A 225 -15.51 24.25 -18.93
C PRO A 225 -16.12 22.83 -18.96
N GLU A 226 -16.69 22.45 -20.11
CA GLU A 226 -17.67 21.36 -20.29
C GLU A 226 -17.27 19.94 -19.78
N ALA A 227 -16.06 19.73 -19.28
CA ALA A 227 -15.60 18.45 -18.72
C ALA A 227 -14.93 18.56 -17.33
N GLY A 228 -15.06 19.71 -16.65
CA GLY A 228 -14.46 19.94 -15.34
C GLY A 228 -15.29 19.40 -14.17
N VAL A 229 -14.61 18.99 -13.10
CA VAL A 229 -15.21 18.71 -11.79
C VAL A 229 -14.43 19.44 -10.69
N ALA A 230 -15.15 19.83 -9.64
CA ALA A 230 -14.57 20.51 -8.49
C ALA A 230 -14.80 19.72 -7.20
N PHE A 231 -13.82 19.75 -6.32
CA PHE A 231 -13.86 19.12 -5.01
C PHE A 231 -13.36 20.08 -3.94
N LEU A 232 -14.04 20.11 -2.80
CA LEU A 232 -13.55 20.69 -1.57
C LEU A 232 -12.80 19.61 -0.80
N VAL A 233 -11.52 19.86 -0.55
CA VAL A 233 -10.64 18.99 0.22
C VAL A 233 -10.32 19.69 1.52
N THR A 234 -10.76 19.09 2.62
CA THR A 234 -10.49 19.60 3.97
C THR A 234 -9.47 18.69 4.62
N VAL A 235 -8.35 19.25 5.07
CA VAL A 235 -7.29 18.53 5.77
C VAL A 235 -7.22 19.00 7.21
N ASN A 236 -6.97 18.05 8.11
CA ASN A 236 -6.78 18.31 9.53
C ASN A 236 -5.37 17.87 9.94
N SER A 237 -4.53 18.81 10.37
CA SER A 237 -3.16 18.55 10.87
C SER A 237 -3.10 18.32 12.39
N GLY A 238 -4.24 18.35 13.08
CA GLY A 238 -4.36 18.32 14.54
C GLY A 238 -4.52 19.72 15.11
N GLU A 239 -3.62 20.64 14.75
CA GLU A 239 -3.65 22.02 15.23
C GLU A 239 -4.54 22.93 14.37
N ARG A 240 -4.70 22.59 13.09
CA ARG A 240 -5.41 23.43 12.12
C ARG A 240 -6.23 22.58 11.16
N VAL A 241 -7.37 23.13 10.78
CA VAL A 241 -8.19 22.62 9.68
C VAL A 241 -8.07 23.62 8.53
N GLN A 242 -7.64 23.14 7.38
CA GLN A 242 -7.51 23.96 6.17
C GLN A 242 -8.30 23.32 5.04
N SER A 243 -9.03 24.14 4.29
CA SER A 243 -9.74 23.69 3.10
C SER A 243 -9.09 24.20 1.83
N PHE A 244 -9.28 23.44 0.77
CA PHE A 244 -8.74 23.68 -0.56
C PHE A 244 -9.78 23.29 -1.61
N VAL A 245 -9.82 24.00 -2.72
CA VAL A 245 -10.57 23.61 -3.91
C VAL A 245 -9.63 22.94 -4.90
N TRP A 246 -9.98 21.73 -5.30
CA TRP A 246 -9.37 20.98 -6.40
C TRP A 246 -10.25 21.09 -7.63
N LEU A 247 -9.68 21.56 -8.74
CA LEU A 247 -10.31 21.52 -10.05
C LEU A 247 -9.61 20.50 -10.92
N LEU A 248 -10.39 19.58 -11.50
CA LEU A 248 -9.90 18.55 -12.39
C LEU A 248 -10.65 18.57 -13.71
N SER A 249 -9.97 18.24 -14.79
CA SER A 249 -10.56 18.03 -16.11
C SER A 249 -9.99 16.77 -16.77
N ILE A 250 -10.71 16.28 -17.78
CA ILE A 250 -10.24 15.19 -18.63
C ILE A 250 -9.31 15.77 -19.71
N GLU A 251 -8.10 15.24 -19.79
CA GLU A 251 -7.15 15.59 -20.85
C GLU A 251 -7.61 15.05 -22.21
N ARG A 252 -7.58 15.90 -23.24
CA ARG A 252 -8.09 15.57 -24.59
C ARG A 252 -7.03 15.64 -25.68
N SER A 253 -5.96 16.40 -25.44
CA SER A 253 -5.04 16.83 -26.50
C SER A 253 -3.70 16.13 -26.43
N PHE A 254 -3.30 15.64 -25.25
CA PHE A 254 -1.98 15.02 -25.04
C PHE A 254 -2.03 13.49 -25.18
N SER A 255 -1.46 12.95 -26.26
CA SER A 255 -1.64 11.55 -26.69
C SER A 255 -1.37 10.48 -25.62
N SER A 256 -0.40 10.68 -24.73
CA SER A 256 -0.09 9.73 -23.65
C SER A 256 -1.00 9.85 -22.42
N LEU A 257 -1.76 10.94 -22.30
CA LEU A 257 -2.63 11.25 -21.18
C LEU A 257 -4.10 11.42 -21.59
N THR A 258 -4.44 11.23 -22.87
CA THR A 258 -5.81 11.37 -23.37
C THR A 258 -6.77 10.49 -22.57
N GLY A 259 -7.83 11.10 -22.04
CA GLY A 259 -8.84 10.43 -21.22
C GLY A 259 -8.51 10.38 -19.73
N CYS A 260 -7.31 10.77 -19.31
CA CYS A 260 -6.94 10.85 -17.89
C CYS A 260 -7.56 12.07 -17.21
N TRP A 261 -7.96 11.91 -15.95
CA TRP A 261 -8.26 13.04 -15.08
C TRP A 261 -6.97 13.69 -14.59
N LEU A 262 -6.81 14.99 -14.83
CA LEU A 262 -5.68 15.80 -14.39
C LEU A 262 -6.16 16.99 -13.57
N THR A 263 -5.29 17.50 -12.70
CA THR A 263 -5.54 18.65 -11.85
C THR A 263 -5.12 19.93 -12.56
N ASP A 264 -6.07 20.84 -12.71
CA ASP A 264 -5.85 22.16 -13.30
C ASP A 264 -5.49 23.19 -12.25
N LEU A 265 -6.10 23.08 -11.07
CA LEU A 265 -5.93 24.03 -9.99
C LEU A 265 -6.07 23.36 -8.62
N ILE A 266 -5.20 23.79 -7.71
CA ILE A 266 -5.36 23.61 -6.27
C ILE A 266 -5.32 25.02 -5.66
N HIS A 267 -6.39 25.41 -4.97
CA HIS A 267 -6.52 26.74 -4.39
C HIS A 267 -6.89 26.65 -2.91
N PRO A 268 -6.13 27.26 -1.98
CA PRO A 268 -6.53 27.33 -0.57
C PRO A 268 -7.80 28.17 -0.43
N VAL A 269 -8.67 27.80 0.51
CA VAL A 269 -9.87 28.56 0.86
C VAL A 269 -9.57 29.34 2.13
N ASP A 270 -9.57 30.67 2.05
CA ASP A 270 -9.25 31.55 3.18
C ASP A 270 -10.40 31.68 4.20
N GLN A 271 -11.60 31.22 3.85
CA GLN A 271 -12.78 31.26 4.71
C GLN A 271 -13.10 29.89 5.34
N PRO A 272 -13.66 29.85 6.58
CA PRO A 272 -14.05 28.61 7.23
C PRO A 272 -15.10 27.85 6.38
N ALA A 273 -14.97 26.52 6.31
CA ALA A 273 -15.78 25.68 5.42
C ALA A 273 -17.30 25.80 5.64
N ASP A 274 -17.73 26.27 6.81
CA ASP A 274 -19.14 26.43 7.17
C ASP A 274 -19.85 27.56 6.38
N SER A 275 -19.10 28.41 5.67
CA SER A 275 -19.66 29.48 4.83
C SER A 275 -19.81 29.10 3.34
N LEU A 276 -19.55 27.84 2.94
CA LEU A 276 -19.60 27.33 1.56
C LEU A 276 -20.52 26.10 1.36
#